data_AF-A0A9W7ML52-F1
#
_entry.id   AF-A0A9W7ML52-F1
#
_cell.length_a   1.000
_cell.length_b   1.000
_cell.length_c   1.000
_cell.angle_alpha   90.00
_cell.angle_beta   90.00
_cell.angle_gamma   90.00
#
_symmetry.space_group_name_H-M   'P 1'
#
loop_
_entity.id
_entity.type
_entity.pdbx_description
1 polymer ?
#
loop_
_entity_poly.entity_id
_entity_poly.type
_entity_poly.pdbx_seq_one_letter_code
_entity_poly.pdbx_strand_id
1 'polypeptide(L)'
;MSQLLKLYLFAYNSLQAIGWTISLFRILTSFIASNSVHGAYASAGDLICFLQTCAFLEVVHGAIGIVPSGVLFPLMQWSGRTHFLLAIVRRIHEVQDVPAVFITFFAWSLTEVIRYSHYALNIFGGSPSWLTYLRYTTFIVLYPMGLAPGEMWLMYQALHFIKEKNLYGDFFANLPFSYYDFVTVVLLIYPFLWLNLYLYLFKQRRSKLGNHHKKKN
;
A
#
# COMPACT_ATOMS: atom_id res chain seq x y z
N MET A 1 11.25 -24.56 5.80
CA MET A 1 11.57 -23.31 6.51
C MET A 1 11.94 -23.62 7.94
N SER A 2 13.11 -23.17 8.41
CA SER A 2 13.57 -23.41 9.78
C SER A 2 12.65 -22.72 10.80
N GLN A 3 12.65 -23.19 12.05
CA GLN A 3 11.83 -22.61 13.12
C GLN A 3 12.20 -21.14 13.38
N LEU A 4 13.50 -20.81 13.34
CA LEU A 4 13.98 -19.44 13.48
C LEU A 4 13.41 -18.51 12.40
N LEU A 5 13.37 -18.98 11.15
CA LEU A 5 12.83 -18.19 10.04
C LEU A 5 11.32 -17.99 10.15
N LYS A 6 10.58 -19.01 10.62
CA LYS A 6 9.15 -18.87 10.95
C LYS A 6 8.92 -17.81 12.03
N LEU A 7 9.69 -17.85 13.12
CA LEU A 7 9.58 -16.88 14.21
C LEU A 7 9.93 -15.46 13.75
N TYR A 8 10.98 -15.30 12.94
CA TYR A 8 11.34 -14.03 12.34
C TYR A 8 10.21 -13.45 11.49
N LEU A 9 9.66 -14.23 10.56
CA LEU A 9 8.56 -13.78 9.71
C LEU A 9 7.32 -13.47 10.55
N PHE A 10 7.05 -14.26 11.59
CA PHE A 10 5.91 -14.03 12.48
C PHE A 10 6.05 -12.69 13.20
N ALA A 11 7.23 -12.42 13.77
CA ALA A 11 7.54 -11.15 14.42
C ALA A 11 7.43 -9.98 13.43
N TYR A 12 8.04 -10.09 12.25
CA TYR A 12 7.98 -9.06 11.20
C TYR A 12 6.53 -8.71 10.82
N ASN A 13 5.73 -9.73 10.48
CA ASN A 13 4.34 -9.52 10.08
C ASN A 13 3.50 -8.98 11.27
N SER A 14 3.75 -9.43 12.49
CA SER A 14 3.03 -8.93 13.67
C SER A 14 3.34 -7.46 13.96
N LEU A 15 4.62 -7.07 13.88
CA LEU A 15 5.04 -5.68 14.08
C LEU A 15 4.46 -4.75 13.00
N GLN A 16 4.47 -5.19 11.73
CA GLN A 16 3.81 -4.46 10.65
C GLN A 16 2.30 -4.34 10.92
N ALA A 17 1.61 -5.43 11.28
CA ALA A 17 0.18 -5.40 11.59
C ALA A 17 -0.16 -4.41 12.72
N ILE A 18 0.65 -4.40 13.79
CA ILE A 18 0.50 -3.47 14.91
C ILE A 18 0.70 -2.02 14.43
N GLY A 19 1.76 -1.74 13.67
CA GLY A 19 2.03 -0.40 13.14
C GLY A 19 0.91 0.14 12.27
N TRP A 20 0.38 -0.68 11.35
CA TRP A 20 -0.75 -0.29 10.50
C TRP A 20 -2.05 -0.15 11.31
N THR A 21 -2.25 -0.93 12.37
CA THR A 21 -3.39 -0.77 13.28
C THR A 21 -3.32 0.54 14.04
N ILE A 22 -2.13 0.91 14.56
CA ILE A 22 -1.91 2.20 15.22
C ILE A 22 -2.15 3.35 14.24
N SER A 23 -1.68 3.22 13.00
CA SER A 23 -1.89 4.22 11.96
C SER A 23 -3.39 4.42 11.68
N LEU A 24 -4.13 3.32 11.48
CA LEU A 24 -5.57 3.34 11.27
C LEU A 24 -6.31 4.00 12.44
N PHE A 25 -5.96 3.62 13.68
CA PHE A 25 -6.56 4.18 14.87
C PHE A 25 -6.32 5.69 14.97
N ARG A 26 -5.09 6.16 14.77
CA ARG A 26 -4.75 7.61 14.78
C ARG A 26 -5.56 8.39 13.74
N ILE A 27 -5.70 7.87 12.53
CA ILE A 27 -6.48 8.52 11.46
C ILE A 27 -7.95 8.62 11.85
N LEU A 28 -8.53 7.52 12.35
CA LEU A 28 -9.94 7.49 12.76
C LEU A 28 -10.22 8.38 13.98
N THR A 29 -9.35 8.36 14.99
CA THR A 29 -9.48 9.25 16.15
C THR A 29 -9.37 10.71 15.75
N SER A 30 -8.44 11.06 14.86
CA SER A 30 -8.31 12.43 14.34
C SER A 30 -9.56 12.86 13.57
N PHE A 31 -10.10 12.00 12.72
CA PHE A 31 -11.35 12.25 11.99
C PHE A 31 -12.54 12.47 12.93
N ILE A 32 -12.70 11.61 13.96
CA ILE A 32 -13.80 11.72 14.93
C ILE A 32 -13.65 12.99 15.79
N ALA A 33 -12.44 13.31 16.22
CA ALA A 33 -12.19 14.47 17.09
C ALA A 33 -12.37 15.81 16.35
N SER A 34 -11.99 15.87 15.07
CA SER A 34 -12.05 17.09 14.27
C SER A 34 -13.32 17.21 13.41
N ASN A 35 -14.09 16.12 13.25
CA ASN A 35 -15.13 15.97 12.23
C ASN A 35 -14.65 16.36 10.82
N SER A 36 -13.36 16.15 10.54
CA SER A 36 -12.72 16.58 9.30
C SER A 36 -11.82 15.47 8.75
N VAL A 37 -11.81 15.32 7.42
CA VAL A 37 -10.91 14.41 6.70
C VAL A 37 -9.52 15.02 6.48
N HIS A 38 -9.35 16.28 6.84
CA HIS A 38 -8.07 16.98 6.83
C HIS A 38 -7.19 16.51 8.00
N GLY A 39 -5.86 16.69 7.92
CA GLY A 39 -4.93 16.32 9.00
C GLY A 39 -4.60 14.82 9.11
N ALA A 40 -5.03 13.99 8.16
CA ALA A 40 -4.69 12.57 8.13
C ALA A 40 -3.17 12.34 8.04
N TYR A 41 -2.47 13.15 7.23
CA TYR A 41 -1.01 13.09 7.15
C TYR A 41 -0.34 13.49 8.47
N ALA A 42 -0.78 14.58 9.10
CA ALA A 42 -0.23 15.01 10.39
C ALA A 42 -0.41 13.94 11.49
N SER A 43 -1.51 13.19 11.43
CA SER A 43 -1.86 12.18 12.44
C SER A 43 -1.03 10.89 12.34
N ALA A 44 -0.79 10.39 11.13
CA ALA A 44 -0.18 9.08 10.91
C ALA A 44 0.89 9.01 9.81
N GLY A 45 1.17 10.12 9.12
CA GLY A 45 2.03 10.16 7.93
C GLY A 45 3.46 9.67 8.17
N ASP A 46 4.11 10.10 9.25
CA ASP A 46 5.47 9.64 9.56
C ASP A 46 5.52 8.15 9.90
N LEU A 47 4.53 7.64 10.63
CA LEU A 47 4.44 6.21 10.93
C LEU A 47 4.22 5.40 9.66
N ILE A 48 3.31 5.85 8.78
CA ILE A 48 3.06 5.18 7.48
C ILE A 48 4.31 5.23 6.59
N CYS A 49 5.06 6.35 6.57
CA CYS A 49 6.34 6.45 5.87
C CYS A 49 7.36 5.42 6.38
N PHE A 50 7.45 5.26 7.70
CA PHE A 50 8.32 4.28 8.33
C PHE A 50 7.91 2.85 7.96
N LEU A 51 6.64 2.49 8.12
CA LEU A 51 6.12 1.15 7.79
C LEU A 51 6.31 0.80 6.31
N GLN A 52 6.08 1.78 5.43
CA GLN A 52 6.30 1.63 3.99
C GLN A 52 7.79 1.44 3.66
N THR A 53 8.69 2.11 4.37
CA THR A 53 10.14 1.90 4.22
C THR A 53 10.52 0.49 4.68
N CYS A 54 10.03 0.05 5.85
CA CYS A 54 10.24 -1.31 6.35
C CYS A 54 9.67 -2.38 5.41
N ALA A 55 8.60 -2.09 4.68
CA ALA A 55 8.00 -3.02 3.72
C ALA A 55 8.93 -3.39 2.55
N PHE A 56 10.04 -2.65 2.33
CA PHE A 56 11.10 -3.06 1.41
C PHE A 56 11.69 -4.43 1.77
N LEU A 57 11.64 -4.82 3.05
CA LEU A 57 12.08 -6.14 3.48
C LEU A 57 11.29 -7.27 2.80
N GLU A 58 10.05 -7.06 2.36
CA GLU A 58 9.31 -8.07 1.58
C GLU A 58 9.98 -8.37 0.24
N VAL A 59 10.56 -7.35 -0.39
CA VAL A 59 11.34 -7.48 -1.62
C VAL A 59 12.59 -8.32 -1.34
N VAL A 60 13.28 -8.03 -0.24
CA VAL A 60 14.48 -8.75 0.20
C VAL A 60 14.15 -10.21 0.54
N HIS A 61 13.05 -10.47 1.24
CA HIS A 61 12.60 -11.84 1.56
C HIS A 61 12.31 -12.63 0.28
N GLY A 62 11.70 -12.00 -0.72
CA GLY A 62 11.49 -12.60 -2.03
C GLY A 62 12.79 -12.89 -2.78
N ALA A 63 13.78 -12.00 -2.67
CA ALA A 63 15.07 -12.11 -3.37
C ALA A 63 15.94 -13.23 -2.81
N ILE A 64 15.92 -13.40 -1.49
CA ILE A 64 16.66 -14.46 -0.79
C ILE A 64 15.89 -15.80 -0.87
N GLY A 65 14.65 -15.81 -1.37
CA GLY A 65 13.83 -17.02 -1.50
C GLY A 65 13.23 -17.51 -0.17
N ILE A 66 13.15 -16.63 0.84
CA ILE A 66 12.52 -16.92 2.13
C ILE A 66 11.00 -17.11 1.95
N VAL A 67 10.41 -16.33 1.03
CA VAL A 67 8.99 -16.39 0.69
C VAL A 67 8.77 -16.78 -0.78
N PRO A 68 7.75 -17.58 -1.09
CA PRO A 68 7.53 -18.14 -2.43
C PRO A 68 6.99 -17.12 -3.45
N SER A 69 6.74 -15.88 -3.03
CA SER A 69 6.14 -14.83 -3.88
C SER A 69 7.10 -14.26 -4.93
N GLY A 70 8.40 -14.56 -4.85
CA GLY A 70 9.43 -13.94 -5.68
C GLY A 70 9.61 -12.45 -5.40
N VAL A 71 10.35 -11.76 -6.27
CA VAL A 71 10.76 -10.34 -6.09
C VAL A 71 9.88 -9.36 -6.83
N LEU A 72 9.42 -9.71 -8.03
CA LEU A 72 8.82 -8.76 -8.97
C LEU A 72 7.57 -8.07 -8.42
N PHE A 73 6.59 -8.85 -7.93
CA PHE A 73 5.33 -8.29 -7.44
C PHE A 73 5.51 -7.46 -6.16
N PRO A 74 6.25 -7.92 -5.12
CA PRO A 74 6.56 -7.07 -3.97
C PRO A 74 7.28 -5.78 -4.36
N LEU A 75 8.24 -5.85 -5.28
CA LEU A 75 8.97 -4.67 -5.74
C LEU A 75 8.06 -3.65 -6.40
N MET A 76 7.21 -4.08 -7.34
CA MET A 76 6.27 -3.19 -8.03
C MET A 76 5.26 -2.55 -7.08
N GLN A 77 4.73 -3.32 -6.11
CA GLN A 77 3.80 -2.81 -5.11
C GLN A 77 4.47 -1.81 -4.18
N TRP A 78 5.69 -2.13 -3.72
CA TRP A 78 6.46 -1.24 -2.87
C TRP A 78 6.87 0.03 -3.61
N SER A 79 7.39 -0.08 -4.84
CA SER A 79 7.87 1.07 -5.60
C SER A 79 6.76 2.07 -5.91
N GLY A 80 5.58 1.60 -6.32
CA GLY A 80 4.44 2.48 -6.60
C GLY A 80 4.00 3.27 -5.36
N ARG A 81 3.81 2.58 -4.23
CA ARG A 81 3.40 3.21 -2.96
C ARG A 81 4.46 4.12 -2.38
N THR A 82 5.73 3.73 -2.49
CA THR A 82 6.87 4.53 -2.02
C THR A 82 7.06 5.77 -2.88
N HIS A 83 6.89 5.68 -4.20
CA HIS A 83 6.90 6.84 -5.11
C HIS A 83 5.77 7.82 -4.73
N PHE A 84 4.54 7.32 -4.62
CA PHE A 84 3.41 8.14 -4.17
C PHE A 84 3.67 8.82 -2.83
N LEU A 85 4.04 8.06 -1.79
CA LEU A 85 4.13 8.57 -0.43
C LEU A 85 5.39 9.40 -0.19
N LEU A 86 6.57 8.82 -0.43
CA LEU A 86 7.84 9.45 -0.07
C LEU A 86 8.30 10.46 -1.12
N ALA A 87 8.07 10.20 -2.40
CA ALA A 87 8.58 11.08 -3.45
C ALA A 87 7.63 12.24 -3.76
N ILE A 88 6.31 12.08 -3.57
CA ILE A 88 5.30 13.11 -3.83
C ILE A 88 4.73 13.68 -2.52
N VAL A 89 3.92 12.92 -1.77
CA VAL A 89 3.17 13.43 -0.61
C VAL A 89 4.09 14.03 0.46
N ARG A 90 5.19 13.34 0.81
CA ARG A 90 6.14 13.83 1.83
C ARG A 90 6.87 15.11 1.41
N ARG A 91 6.98 15.39 0.11
CA ARG A 91 7.79 16.51 -0.42
C ARG A 91 6.96 17.74 -0.76
N ILE A 92 5.66 17.58 -0.89
CA ILE A 92 4.73 18.65 -1.25
C ILE A 92 3.76 18.82 -0.07
N HIS A 93 4.03 19.79 0.80
CA HIS A 93 3.22 20.01 1.99
C HIS A 93 1.75 20.35 1.66
N GLU A 94 1.52 21.02 0.54
CA GLU A 94 0.18 21.45 0.10
C GLU A 94 -0.77 20.28 -0.17
N VAL A 95 -0.24 19.14 -0.61
CA VAL A 95 -1.06 17.94 -0.86
C VAL A 95 -1.17 17.02 0.35
N GLN A 96 -0.55 17.36 1.49
CA GLN A 96 -0.66 16.54 2.71
C GLN A 96 -2.03 16.69 3.39
N ASP A 97 -2.69 17.83 3.17
CA ASP A 97 -3.95 18.15 3.80
C ASP A 97 -5.16 17.98 2.89
N VAL A 98 -5.03 17.32 1.74
CA VAL A 98 -6.19 17.06 0.86
C VAL A 98 -6.94 15.79 1.30
N PRO A 99 -8.27 15.72 1.08
CA PRO A 99 -9.09 14.55 1.41
C PRO A 99 -8.58 13.22 0.81
N ALA A 100 -7.91 13.29 -0.34
CA ALA A 100 -7.32 12.13 -1.00
C ALA A 100 -6.28 11.41 -0.13
N VAL A 101 -5.56 12.13 0.75
CA VAL A 101 -4.63 11.51 1.71
C VAL A 101 -5.38 10.65 2.71
N PHE A 102 -6.47 11.16 3.27
CA PHE A 102 -7.30 10.40 4.20
C PHE A 102 -7.83 9.11 3.57
N ILE A 103 -8.41 9.22 2.37
CA ILE A 103 -8.93 8.06 1.63
C ILE A 103 -7.83 7.02 1.41
N THR A 104 -6.65 7.46 0.94
CA THR A 104 -5.52 6.58 0.67
C THR A 104 -5.02 5.91 1.94
N PHE A 105 -4.78 6.70 3.00
CA PHE A 105 -4.23 6.18 4.25
C PHE A 105 -5.19 5.25 4.97
N PHE A 106 -6.50 5.53 4.93
CA PHE A 106 -7.52 4.64 5.44
C PHE A 106 -7.55 3.32 4.68
N ALA A 107 -7.65 3.37 3.33
CA ALA A 107 -7.70 2.18 2.49
C ALA A 107 -6.43 1.32 2.61
N TRP A 108 -5.26 1.95 2.64
CA TRP A 108 -3.99 1.31 2.88
C TRP A 108 -3.93 0.66 4.25
N SER A 109 -4.20 1.40 5.32
CA SER A 109 -4.08 0.87 6.68
C SER A 109 -5.03 -0.30 6.91
N LEU A 110 -6.28 -0.20 6.45
CA LEU A 110 -7.24 -1.31 6.57
C LEU A 110 -6.79 -2.55 5.78
N THR A 111 -6.28 -2.35 4.55
CA THR A 111 -5.76 -3.45 3.72
C THR A 111 -4.54 -4.11 4.38
N GLU A 112 -3.62 -3.32 4.92
CA GLU A 112 -2.37 -3.79 5.51
C GLU A 112 -2.58 -4.50 6.84
N VAL A 113 -3.47 -4.00 7.70
CA VAL A 113 -3.85 -4.69 8.94
C VAL A 113 -4.35 -6.10 8.63
N ILE A 114 -5.25 -6.26 7.64
CA ILE A 114 -5.76 -7.57 7.23
C ILE A 114 -4.63 -8.43 6.64
N ARG A 115 -3.79 -7.85 5.77
CA ARG A 115 -2.70 -8.56 5.06
C ARG A 115 -1.67 -9.12 6.02
N TYR A 116 -1.10 -8.29 6.87
CA TYR A 116 -0.05 -8.69 7.78
C TYR A 116 -0.57 -9.59 8.90
N SER A 117 -1.79 -9.37 9.41
CA SER A 117 -2.41 -10.29 10.37
C SER A 117 -2.60 -11.68 9.77
N HIS A 118 -3.09 -11.74 8.51
CA HIS A 118 -3.21 -13.00 7.80
C HIS A 118 -1.86 -13.67 7.59
N TYR A 119 -0.82 -12.93 7.17
CA TYR A 119 0.52 -13.50 6.98
C TYR A 119 1.13 -14.01 8.28
N ALA A 120 1.01 -13.28 9.39
CA ALA A 120 1.50 -13.72 10.70
C ALA A 120 0.85 -15.05 11.12
N LEU A 121 -0.48 -15.14 11.09
CA LEU A 121 -1.20 -16.35 11.52
C LEU A 121 -1.01 -17.53 10.56
N ASN A 122 -0.83 -17.25 9.26
CA ASN A 122 -0.65 -18.29 8.26
C ASN A 122 0.73 -18.97 8.31
N ILE A 123 1.75 -18.36 8.94
CA ILE A 123 3.08 -18.98 9.10
C ILE A 123 3.00 -20.32 9.85
N PHE A 124 2.10 -20.41 10.85
CA PHE A 124 1.86 -21.62 11.63
C PHE A 124 0.64 -22.42 11.14
N GLY A 125 0.08 -22.06 9.98
CA GLY A 125 -1.12 -22.69 9.42
C GLY A 125 -2.43 -22.37 10.17
N GLY A 126 -2.41 -21.41 11.09
CA GLY A 126 -3.53 -21.08 11.99
C GLY A 126 -4.38 -19.89 11.56
N SER A 127 -4.35 -19.47 10.29
CA SER A 127 -5.14 -18.32 9.84
C SER A 127 -6.64 -18.65 9.85
N PRO A 128 -7.48 -17.91 10.59
CA PRO A 128 -8.92 -18.14 10.60
C PRO A 128 -9.55 -17.99 9.21
N SER A 129 -10.61 -18.75 8.93
CA SER A 129 -11.29 -18.70 7.63
C SER A 129 -11.88 -17.34 7.31
N TRP A 130 -12.39 -16.61 8.32
CA TRP A 130 -12.93 -15.26 8.16
C TRP A 130 -11.83 -14.27 7.75
N LEU A 131 -10.64 -14.37 8.34
CA LEU A 131 -9.52 -13.48 8.03
C LEU A 131 -8.98 -13.75 6.63
N THR A 132 -8.91 -15.03 6.26
CA THR A 132 -8.60 -15.46 4.89
C THR A 132 -9.62 -14.92 3.89
N TYR A 133 -10.92 -14.98 4.21
CA TYR A 133 -11.98 -14.44 3.38
C TYR A 133 -11.82 -12.92 3.16
N LEU A 134 -11.59 -12.16 4.24
CA LEU A 134 -11.33 -10.72 4.16
C LEU A 134 -10.12 -10.42 3.27
N ARG A 135 -8.99 -11.11 3.50
CA ARG A 135 -7.76 -10.91 2.71
C ARG A 135 -7.98 -11.01 1.20
N TYR A 136 -8.86 -11.91 0.77
CA TYR A 136 -9.16 -12.15 -0.65
C TYR A 136 -10.47 -11.50 -1.13
N THR A 137 -11.12 -10.66 -0.34
CA THR A 137 -12.40 -10.01 -0.73
C THR A 137 -12.36 -8.51 -0.57
N THR A 138 -11.71 -7.99 0.47
CA THR A 138 -11.70 -6.55 0.78
C THR A 138 -11.08 -5.69 -0.34
N PHE A 139 -10.19 -6.26 -1.17
CA PHE A 139 -9.61 -5.57 -2.33
C PHE A 139 -10.65 -5.09 -3.34
N ILE A 140 -11.83 -5.72 -3.41
CA ILE A 140 -12.90 -5.35 -4.35
C ILE A 140 -13.34 -3.90 -4.14
N VAL A 141 -13.37 -3.45 -2.88
CA VAL A 141 -13.78 -2.09 -2.51
C VAL A 141 -12.57 -1.21 -2.24
N LEU A 142 -11.62 -1.68 -1.42
CA LEU A 142 -10.52 -0.83 -0.97
C LEU A 142 -9.51 -0.52 -2.07
N TYR A 143 -9.33 -1.40 -3.04
CA TYR A 143 -8.34 -1.16 -4.09
C TYR A 143 -8.77 -0.03 -5.05
N PRO A 144 -9.98 -0.02 -5.64
CA PRO A 144 -10.42 1.12 -6.45
C PRO A 144 -10.57 2.40 -5.62
N MET A 145 -10.99 2.28 -4.35
CA MET A 145 -11.09 3.43 -3.43
C MET A 145 -9.74 4.07 -3.14
N GLY A 146 -8.70 3.27 -2.84
CA GLY A 146 -7.35 3.80 -2.59
C GLY A 146 -6.70 4.38 -3.85
N LEU A 147 -6.96 3.78 -5.02
CA LEU A 147 -6.32 4.18 -6.27
C LEU A 147 -6.91 5.47 -6.84
N ALA A 148 -8.20 5.48 -7.19
CA ALA A 148 -8.76 6.53 -8.05
C ALA A 148 -8.95 7.86 -7.30
N PRO A 149 -9.80 7.95 -6.25
CA PRO A 149 -9.97 9.18 -5.48
C PRO A 149 -8.84 9.43 -4.48
N GLY A 150 -8.00 8.43 -4.21
CA GLY A 150 -6.82 8.55 -3.36
C GLY A 150 -5.58 8.91 -4.18
N GLU A 151 -4.83 7.90 -4.60
CA GLU A 151 -3.49 8.08 -5.18
C GLU A 151 -3.50 8.91 -6.47
N MET A 152 -4.31 8.54 -7.45
CA MET A 152 -4.33 9.20 -8.76
C MET A 152 -4.81 10.64 -8.67
N TRP A 153 -5.90 10.89 -7.93
CA TRP A 153 -6.43 12.24 -7.76
C TRP A 153 -5.43 13.16 -7.03
N LEU A 154 -4.73 12.63 -6.01
CA LEU A 154 -3.69 13.39 -5.33
C LEU A 154 -2.50 13.65 -6.26
N MET A 155 -2.03 12.64 -7.01
CA MET A 155 -0.92 12.81 -7.95
C MET A 155 -1.27 13.83 -9.04
N TYR A 156 -2.51 13.85 -9.52
CA TYR A 156 -3.01 14.85 -10.45
C TYR A 156 -2.96 16.27 -9.86
N GLN A 157 -3.42 16.46 -8.62
CA GLN A 157 -3.30 17.74 -7.93
C GLN A 157 -1.84 18.14 -7.68
N ALA A 158 -0.97 17.16 -7.40
CA ALA A 158 0.45 17.38 -7.19
C ALA A 158 1.19 17.87 -8.45
N LEU A 159 0.68 17.58 -9.66
CA LEU A 159 1.32 17.99 -10.93
C LEU A 159 1.56 19.51 -10.99
N HIS A 160 0.61 20.30 -10.50
CA HIS A 160 0.75 21.75 -10.45
C HIS A 160 1.96 22.17 -9.61
N PHE A 161 2.04 21.69 -8.36
CA PHE A 161 3.15 21.98 -7.46
C PHE A 161 4.48 21.40 -7.92
N ILE A 162 4.46 20.23 -8.57
CA ILE A 162 5.67 19.62 -9.16
C ILE A 162 6.28 20.54 -10.22
N LYS A 163 5.44 21.12 -11.07
CA LYS A 163 5.86 22.03 -12.12
C LYS A 163 6.36 23.36 -11.54
N GLU A 164 5.61 23.96 -10.62
CA GLU A 164 5.97 25.24 -10.01
C GLU A 164 7.27 25.17 -9.19
N LYS A 165 7.44 24.10 -8.40
CA LYS A 165 8.63 23.92 -7.55
C LYS A 165 9.81 23.30 -8.29
N ASN A 166 9.65 22.95 -9.57
CA ASN A 166 10.60 22.16 -10.34
C ASN A 166 11.14 20.96 -9.55
N LEU A 167 10.21 20.18 -8.96
CA LEU A 167 10.57 19.14 -7.98
C LEU A 167 11.47 18.08 -8.64
N TYR A 168 12.64 17.83 -8.04
CA TYR A 168 13.72 16.98 -8.58
C TYR A 168 14.34 17.45 -9.90
N GLY A 169 14.23 18.74 -10.24
CA GLY A 169 14.81 19.31 -11.47
C GLY A 169 16.27 18.94 -11.70
N ASP A 170 17.12 19.01 -10.66
CA ASP A 170 18.55 18.67 -10.76
C ASP A 170 18.79 17.21 -11.17
N PHE A 171 17.96 16.27 -10.69
CA PHE A 171 18.07 14.85 -11.04
C PHE A 171 17.64 14.59 -12.50
N PHE A 172 16.65 15.34 -12.99
CA PHE A 172 16.14 15.24 -14.35
C PHE A 172 16.87 16.15 -15.35
N ALA A 173 17.82 16.98 -14.92
CA ALA A 173 18.50 17.96 -15.76
C ALA A 173 19.22 17.34 -16.98
N ASN A 174 19.71 16.11 -16.84
CA ASN A 174 20.40 15.37 -17.90
C ASN A 174 19.48 14.44 -18.70
N LEU A 175 18.17 14.44 -18.41
CA LEU A 175 17.18 13.59 -19.08
C LEU A 175 16.38 14.40 -20.09
N PRO A 176 15.85 13.78 -21.15
CA PRO A 176 15.06 14.49 -22.16
C PRO A 176 13.63 14.83 -21.70
N PHE A 177 13.30 14.56 -20.44
CA PHE A 177 11.98 14.78 -19.85
C PHE A 177 12.12 15.22 -18.39
N SER A 178 11.13 15.97 -17.90
CA SER A 178 11.08 16.46 -16.53
C SER A 178 10.38 15.47 -15.58
N TYR A 179 10.48 15.70 -14.28
CA TYR A 179 9.70 14.93 -13.30
C TYR A 179 8.19 15.11 -13.49
N TYR A 180 7.74 16.28 -13.96
CA TYR A 180 6.35 16.53 -14.33
C TYR A 180 5.89 15.58 -15.45
N ASP A 181 6.70 15.43 -16.50
CA ASP A 181 6.39 14.55 -17.63
C ASP A 181 6.34 13.09 -17.17
N PHE A 182 7.29 12.69 -16.32
CA PHE A 182 7.31 11.35 -15.73
C PHE A 182 6.01 11.05 -14.97
N VAL A 183 5.59 11.92 -14.04
CA VAL A 183 4.37 11.72 -13.25
C VAL A 183 3.12 11.75 -14.13
N THR A 184 3.10 12.57 -15.18
CA THR A 184 2.01 12.62 -16.17
C THR A 184 1.89 11.30 -16.92
N VAL A 185 2.99 10.75 -17.41
CA VAL A 185 3.01 9.43 -18.08
C VAL A 185 2.58 8.32 -17.11
N VAL A 186 3.05 8.36 -15.86
CA VAL A 186 2.60 7.40 -14.82
C VAL A 186 1.09 7.48 -14.64
N LEU A 187 0.51 8.66 -14.52
CA LEU A 187 -0.96 8.85 -14.39
C LEU A 187 -1.75 8.27 -15.57
N LEU A 188 -1.22 8.38 -16.80
CA LEU A 188 -1.85 7.80 -18.00
C LEU A 188 -1.77 6.27 -18.01
N ILE A 189 -0.66 5.69 -17.55
CA ILE A 189 -0.42 4.25 -17.55
C ILE A 189 -1.09 3.57 -16.33
N TYR A 190 -1.27 4.29 -15.22
CA TYR A 190 -1.70 3.72 -13.95
C TYR A 190 -3.03 2.95 -14.03
N PRO A 191 -4.09 3.45 -14.69
CA PRO A 191 -5.35 2.71 -14.84
C PRO A 191 -5.19 1.34 -15.51
N PHE A 192 -4.33 1.25 -16.52
CA PHE A 192 -4.07 0.01 -17.25
C PHE A 192 -3.31 -1.00 -16.39
N LEU A 193 -2.29 -0.55 -15.66
CA LEU A 193 -1.56 -1.41 -14.72
C LEU A 193 -2.46 -1.89 -13.59
N TRP A 194 -3.27 -0.99 -13.04
CA TRP A 194 -4.22 -1.31 -11.99
C TRP A 194 -5.24 -2.35 -12.46
N LEU A 195 -5.85 -2.18 -13.64
CA LEU A 195 -6.87 -3.12 -14.13
C LEU A 195 -6.31 -4.54 -14.26
N ASN A 196 -5.09 -4.67 -14.79
CA ASN A 196 -4.40 -5.97 -14.90
C ASN A 196 -4.19 -6.61 -13.52
N LEU A 197 -3.72 -5.84 -12.53
CA LEU A 197 -3.53 -6.33 -11.15
C LEU A 197 -4.87 -6.66 -10.48
N TYR A 198 -5.91 -5.85 -10.72
CA TYR A 198 -7.24 -6.04 -10.16
C TYR A 198 -7.88 -7.35 -10.65
N LEU A 199 -7.80 -7.61 -11.96
CA LEU A 199 -8.26 -8.87 -12.56
C LEU A 199 -7.46 -10.08 -12.05
N TYR A 200 -6.15 -9.90 -11.84
CA TYR A 200 -5.30 -10.93 -11.23
C TYR A 200 -5.75 -11.27 -9.80
N LEU A 201 -6.13 -10.29 -8.98
CA LEU A 201 -6.65 -10.53 -7.63
C LEU A 201 -7.96 -11.32 -7.64
N PHE A 202 -8.84 -11.12 -8.63
CA PHE A 202 -10.02 -11.97 -8.80
C PHE A 202 -9.66 -13.42 -9.16
N LYS A 203 -8.62 -13.63 -9.96
CA LYS A 203 -8.10 -14.99 -10.24
C LYS A 203 -7.55 -15.63 -8.96
N GLN A 204 -6.80 -14.86 -8.16
CA GLN A 204 -6.28 -15.32 -6.88
C GLN A 204 -7.40 -15.67 -5.89
N ARG A 205 -8.44 -14.83 -5.79
CA ARG A 205 -9.63 -15.07 -4.99
C ARG A 205 -10.32 -16.38 -5.37
N ARG A 206 -10.57 -16.60 -6.67
CA ARG A 206 -11.19 -17.83 -7.17
C ARG A 206 -10.36 -19.06 -6.82
N SER A 207 -9.05 -19.00 -6.99
CA SER A 207 -8.15 -20.11 -6.64
C SER A 207 -8.15 -20.45 -5.14
N LYS A 208 -8.08 -19.43 -4.27
CA LYS A 208 -7.93 -19.64 -2.82
C LYS A 208 -9.26 -19.93 -2.12
N LEU A 209 -10.33 -19.23 -2.48
CA LEU A 209 -11.65 -19.40 -1.86
C LEU A 209 -12.50 -20.48 -2.55
N GLY A 210 -12.34 -20.69 -3.86
CA GLY A 210 -13.09 -21.71 -4.60
C GLY A 210 -12.75 -23.14 -4.16
N ASN A 211 -11.49 -23.40 -3.81
CA ASN A 211 -11.07 -24.68 -3.25
C ASN A 211 -11.56 -24.93 -1.82
N HIS A 212 -11.95 -23.88 -1.09
CA HIS A 212 -12.48 -23.99 0.27
C HIS A 212 -13.93 -24.50 0.31
N HIS A 213 -14.71 -24.25 -0.75
CA HIS A 213 -16.05 -24.82 -0.91
C HIS A 213 -16.02 -26.31 -1.28
N LYS A 214 -15.04 -26.75 -2.09
CA LYS A 214 -14.88 -28.18 -2.44
C LYS A 214 -14.43 -29.09 -1.31
N LYS A 215 -13.82 -28.55 -0.24
CA LYS A 215 -13.41 -29.32 0.95
C LYS A 215 -14.48 -29.41 2.05
N LYS A 216 -15.59 -28.68 1.90
CA LYS A 216 -16.71 -28.64 2.85
C LYS A 216 -17.96 -29.38 2.34
N ASN A 217 -17.93 -29.88 1.10
CA ASN A 217 -18.89 -30.82 0.53
C ASN A 217 -18.22 -32.19 0.42
#